data_AF-A0A9D7PKX4-F1
#
_entry.id   AF-A0A9D7PKX4-F1
#
_cell.length_a   1.000
_cell.length_b   1.000
_cell.length_c   1.000
_cell.angle_alpha   90.00
_cell.angle_beta   90.00
_cell.angle_gamma   90.00
#
_symmetry.space_group_name_H-M   'P 1'
#
loop_
_entity.id
_entity.type
_entity.pdbx_description
1 polymer ?
#
loop_
_entity_poly.entity_id
_entity_poly.type
_entity_poly.pdbx_seq_one_letter_code
_entity_poly.pdbx_strand_id
1 'polypeptide(L)'
;MKYITIIIFSLLTISLFQCKSKETEKIIKSLHDQLMLLHDETMAKQGESMSMIAQLKAIKESSAVDNATTIDSIRTELDYSNEMMMDWMADYQDPVTNDTSSISYLRSQLDQMNKISSHMQHNIELAKSILPKSN
;
A
#
# COMPACT_ATOMS: atom_id res chain seq x y z
N MET A 1 53.65 -34.23 10.27
CA MET A 1 53.07 -33.20 9.37
C MET A 1 51.84 -33.72 8.61
N LYS A 2 50.90 -34.41 9.28
CA LYS A 2 49.64 -34.90 8.66
C LYS A 2 48.38 -34.23 9.24
N TYR A 3 48.51 -33.59 10.41
CA TYR A 3 47.39 -32.96 11.12
C TYR A 3 47.21 -31.47 10.79
N ILE A 4 48.26 -30.79 10.30
CA ILE A 4 48.20 -29.36 9.93
C ILE A 4 47.39 -29.15 8.64
N THR A 5 47.46 -30.09 7.69
CA THR A 5 46.71 -30.05 6.43
C THR A 5 45.20 -30.27 6.63
N ILE A 6 44.79 -30.94 7.70
CA ILE A 6 43.38 -31.23 8.01
C ILE A 6 42.68 -30.00 8.61
N ILE A 7 43.41 -29.14 9.33
CA ILE A 7 42.85 -27.94 9.96
C ILE A 7 42.51 -26.85 8.93
N ILE A 8 43.27 -26.75 7.83
CA ILE A 8 43.08 -25.73 6.79
C ILE A 8 41.85 -26.01 5.91
N PHE A 9 41.45 -27.28 5.75
CA PHE A 9 40.28 -27.64 4.95
C PHE A 9 38.95 -27.47 5.71
N SER A 10 39.00 -27.42 7.05
CA SER A 10 37.81 -27.25 7.90
C SER A 10 37.39 -25.78 8.08
N LEU A 11 38.23 -24.81 7.71
CA LEU A 11 37.95 -23.38 7.91
C LEU A 11 37.24 -22.72 6.71
N LEU A 12 37.14 -23.40 5.56
CA LEU A 12 36.62 -22.83 4.31
C LEU A 12 35.10 -22.99 4.14
N THR A 13 34.43 -23.79 4.98
CA THR A 13 33.01 -24.14 4.82
C THR A 13 32.04 -23.25 5.62
N ILE A 14 32.53 -22.38 6.51
CA ILE A 14 31.69 -21.54 7.39
C ILE A 14 31.27 -20.21 6.70
N SER A 15 31.91 -19.84 5.59
CA SER A 15 31.72 -18.52 4.95
C SER A 15 30.42 -18.37 4.13
N LEU A 16 29.66 -19.45 3.89
CA LEU A 16 28.51 -19.42 2.97
C LEU A 16 27.18 -18.99 3.63
N PHE A 17 27.08 -18.98 4.97
CA PHE A 17 25.85 -18.62 5.66
C PHE A 17 25.63 -17.10 5.78
N GLN A 18 26.69 -16.30 5.72
CA GLN A 18 26.59 -14.85 5.96
C GLN A 18 26.07 -14.08 4.75
N CYS A 19 26.18 -14.63 3.53
CA CYS A 19 25.74 -13.97 2.30
C CYS A 19 24.20 -13.95 2.15
N LYS A 20 23.51 -15.02 2.55
CA LYS A 20 22.03 -15.12 2.44
C LYS A 20 21.29 -14.11 3.32
N SER A 21 21.84 -13.76 4.48
CA SER A 21 21.21 -12.79 5.40
C SER A 21 21.12 -11.38 4.80
N LYS A 22 22.19 -10.91 4.14
CA LYS A 22 22.25 -9.58 3.51
C LYS A 22 21.34 -9.46 2.30
N GLU A 23 21.19 -10.52 1.52
CA GLU A 23 20.28 -10.54 0.37
C GLU A 23 18.81 -10.43 0.81
N THR A 24 18.42 -11.22 1.81
CA THR A 24 17.07 -11.17 2.41
C THR A 24 16.74 -9.78 2.95
N GLU A 25 17.66 -9.17 3.71
CA GLU A 25 17.49 -7.82 4.24
C GLU A 25 17.27 -6.78 3.14
N LYS A 26 18.05 -6.86 2.04
CA LYS A 26 17.89 -5.97 0.89
C LYS A 26 16.52 -6.12 0.21
N ILE A 27 16.02 -7.36 0.09
CA ILE A 27 14.70 -7.63 -0.49
C ILE A 27 13.59 -7.05 0.42
N ILE A 28 13.68 -7.27 1.73
CA ILE A 28 12.73 -6.74 2.71
C ILE A 28 12.69 -5.21 2.63
N LYS A 29 13.86 -4.56 2.65
CA LYS A 29 13.95 -3.11 2.53
C LYS A 29 13.29 -2.61 1.25
N SER A 30 13.60 -3.23 0.10
CA SER A 30 13.03 -2.84 -1.19
C SER A 30 11.51 -2.98 -1.22
N LEU A 31 10.95 -4.05 -0.64
CA LEU A 31 9.51 -4.25 -0.57
C LEU A 31 8.84 -3.23 0.36
N HIS A 32 9.45 -2.96 1.51
CA HIS A 32 8.94 -1.96 2.44
C HIS A 32 8.97 -0.55 1.82
N ASP A 33 10.08 -0.15 1.17
CA ASP A 33 10.18 1.13 0.47
C ASP A 33 9.07 1.26 -0.61
N GLN A 34 8.85 0.22 -1.42
CA GLN A 34 7.78 0.20 -2.42
C GLN A 34 6.38 0.32 -1.80
N LEU A 35 6.14 -0.37 -0.68
CA LEU A 35 4.88 -0.30 0.04
C LEU A 35 4.62 1.10 0.59
N MET A 36 5.63 1.73 1.20
CA MET A 36 5.51 3.08 1.76
C MET A 36 5.32 4.15 0.68
N LEU A 37 5.98 4.00 -0.48
CA LEU A 37 5.73 4.88 -1.63
C LEU A 37 4.27 4.80 -2.09
N LEU A 38 3.73 3.59 -2.23
CA LEU A 38 2.33 3.41 -2.64
C LEU A 38 1.35 3.88 -1.56
N HIS A 39 1.69 3.70 -0.28
CA HIS A 39 0.95 4.26 0.86
C HIS A 39 0.83 5.78 0.73
N ASP A 40 1.95 6.49 0.55
CA ASP A 40 1.97 7.96 0.48
C ASP A 40 1.18 8.48 -0.73
N GLU A 41 1.33 7.83 -1.88
CA GLU A 41 0.53 8.14 -3.08
C GLU A 41 -0.96 7.92 -2.82
N THR A 42 -1.33 6.86 -2.11
CA THR A 42 -2.72 6.54 -1.79
C THR A 42 -3.30 7.52 -0.76
N MET A 43 -2.49 7.97 0.21
CA MET A 43 -2.86 9.04 1.14
C MET A 43 -3.14 10.37 0.43
N ALA A 44 -2.34 10.72 -0.59
CA ALA A 44 -2.60 11.91 -1.39
C ALA A 44 -3.96 11.81 -2.13
N LYS A 45 -4.27 10.63 -2.69
CA LYS A 45 -5.58 10.35 -3.31
C LYS A 45 -6.72 10.38 -2.29
N GLN A 46 -6.52 9.90 -1.07
CA GLN A 46 -7.51 10.02 0.01
C GLN A 46 -7.84 11.49 0.30
N GLY A 47 -6.84 12.38 0.29
CA GLY A 47 -7.07 13.82 0.39
C GLY A 47 -7.95 14.39 -0.74
N GLU A 48 -7.67 13.96 -1.98
CA GLU A 48 -8.50 14.31 -3.15
C GLU A 48 -9.94 13.77 -3.02
N SER A 49 -10.09 12.50 -2.65
CA SER A 49 -11.37 11.82 -2.38
C SER A 49 -12.22 12.58 -1.36
N MET A 50 -11.62 12.97 -0.22
CA MET A 50 -12.30 13.73 0.83
C MET A 50 -12.80 15.09 0.33
N SER A 51 -12.04 15.77 -0.53
CA SER A 51 -12.48 17.02 -1.17
C SER A 51 -13.66 16.78 -2.10
N MET A 52 -13.63 15.72 -2.91
CA MET A 52 -14.71 15.35 -3.82
C MET A 52 -15.99 15.01 -3.07
N ILE A 53 -15.90 14.27 -1.95
CA ILE A 53 -17.04 13.98 -1.07
C ILE A 53 -17.72 15.28 -0.61
N ALA A 54 -16.95 16.31 -0.25
CA ALA A 54 -17.51 17.61 0.13
C ALA A 54 -18.21 18.32 -1.05
N GLN A 55 -17.62 18.28 -2.24
CA GLN A 55 -18.21 18.86 -3.44
C GLN A 55 -19.52 18.16 -3.85
N LEU A 56 -19.54 16.82 -3.78
CA LEU A 56 -20.71 16.00 -4.06
C LEU A 56 -21.88 16.32 -3.11
N LYS A 57 -21.58 16.53 -1.81
CA LYS A 57 -22.57 16.99 -0.83
C LYS A 57 -23.14 18.36 -1.21
N ALA A 58 -22.27 19.32 -1.55
CA ALA A 58 -22.71 20.67 -1.93
C ALA A 58 -23.61 20.66 -3.17
N ILE A 59 -23.29 19.87 -4.20
CA ILE A 59 -24.11 19.76 -5.42
C ILE A 59 -25.49 19.16 -5.12
N LYS A 60 -25.54 18.12 -4.28
CA LYS A 60 -26.80 17.50 -3.87
C LYS A 60 -27.69 18.49 -3.12
N GLU A 61 -27.12 19.36 -2.30
CA GLU A 61 -27.85 20.37 -1.53
C GLU A 61 -28.28 21.57 -2.38
N SER A 62 -27.47 21.97 -3.37
CA SER A 62 -27.73 23.16 -4.20
C SER A 62 -28.74 22.94 -5.33
N SER A 63 -29.07 21.68 -5.65
CA SER A 63 -29.92 21.36 -6.79
C SER A 63 -30.95 20.29 -6.44
N ALA A 64 -32.16 20.39 -6.99
CA ALA A 64 -33.07 19.24 -7.11
C ALA A 64 -32.51 18.31 -8.20
N VAL A 65 -31.40 17.61 -7.88
CA VAL A 65 -30.68 16.80 -8.87
C VAL A 65 -31.43 15.49 -9.10
N ASP A 66 -31.81 15.21 -10.35
CA ASP A 66 -32.38 13.92 -10.77
C ASP A 66 -31.43 12.72 -10.51
N ASN A 67 -30.15 12.99 -10.26
CA ASN A 67 -29.07 12.02 -10.00
C ASN A 67 -28.67 11.90 -8.52
N ALA A 68 -29.53 12.31 -7.58
CA ALA A 68 -29.22 12.24 -6.14
C ALA A 68 -28.73 10.85 -5.68
N THR A 69 -29.35 9.78 -6.19
CA THR A 69 -28.96 8.38 -5.89
C THR A 69 -27.55 8.06 -6.39
N THR A 70 -27.19 8.51 -7.59
CA THR A 70 -25.84 8.29 -8.16
C THR A 70 -24.78 9.05 -7.37
N ILE A 71 -25.08 10.29 -6.96
CA ILE A 71 -24.18 11.09 -6.12
C ILE A 71 -23.95 10.41 -4.77
N ASP A 72 -25.02 9.91 -4.12
CA ASP A 72 -24.90 9.21 -2.84
C ASP A 72 -24.10 7.91 -2.95
N SER A 73 -24.28 7.17 -4.05
CA SER A 73 -23.52 5.95 -4.34
C SER A 73 -22.03 6.26 -4.45
N ILE A 74 -21.64 7.19 -5.32
CA ILE A 74 -20.23 7.57 -5.52
C ILE A 74 -19.62 8.10 -4.22
N ARG A 75 -20.36 8.92 -3.46
CA ARG A 75 -19.90 9.42 -2.16
C ARG A 75 -19.62 8.27 -1.18
N THR A 76 -20.53 7.29 -1.12
CA THR A 76 -20.38 6.13 -0.23
C THR A 76 -19.18 5.29 -0.61
N GLU A 77 -18.94 5.10 -1.91
CA GLU A 77 -17.77 4.35 -2.40
C GLU A 77 -16.43 5.07 -2.15
N LEU A 78 -16.42 6.40 -2.25
CA LEU A 78 -15.26 7.21 -1.84
C LEU A 78 -15.01 7.13 -0.33
N ASP A 79 -16.06 7.25 0.49
CA ASP A 79 -15.97 7.12 1.95
C ASP A 79 -15.43 5.73 2.31
N TYR A 80 -15.97 4.67 1.70
CA TYR A 80 -15.49 3.30 1.90
C TYR A 80 -14.03 3.10 1.48
N SER A 81 -13.61 3.70 0.37
CA SER A 81 -12.19 3.66 -0.05
C SER A 81 -11.27 4.32 0.97
N ASN A 82 -11.72 5.41 1.59
CA ASN A 82 -10.98 6.10 2.64
C ASN A 82 -10.91 5.25 3.91
N GLU A 83 -12.01 4.61 4.30
CA GLU A 83 -12.06 3.68 5.43
C GLU A 83 -11.10 2.50 5.23
N MET A 84 -11.09 1.87 4.05
CA MET A 84 -10.14 0.79 3.74
C MET A 84 -8.68 1.19 3.95
N MET A 85 -8.31 2.44 3.62
CA MET A 85 -6.97 2.96 3.85
C MET A 85 -6.68 3.15 5.34
N MET A 86 -7.65 3.67 6.10
CA MET A 86 -7.53 3.85 7.55
C MET A 86 -7.43 2.51 8.29
N ASP A 87 -8.26 1.54 7.91
CA ASP A 87 -8.24 0.18 8.47
C ASP A 87 -6.90 -0.50 8.19
N TRP A 88 -6.39 -0.37 6.96
CA TRP A 88 -5.06 -0.87 6.62
C TRP A 88 -3.97 -0.23 7.49
N MET A 89 -4.01 1.09 7.71
CA MET A 89 -3.03 1.77 8.57
C MET A 89 -3.12 1.33 10.03
N ALA A 90 -4.33 1.00 10.52
CA ALA A 90 -4.53 0.50 11.87
C ALA A 90 -3.99 -0.92 12.04
N ASP A 91 -4.14 -1.76 11.02
CA ASP A 91 -3.75 -3.17 11.04
C ASP A 91 -2.29 -3.41 10.64
N TYR A 92 -1.68 -2.49 9.88
CA TYR A 92 -0.31 -2.62 9.41
C TYR A 92 0.69 -2.67 10.58
N GLN A 93 1.64 -3.59 10.49
CA GLN A 93 2.73 -3.73 11.45
C GLN A 93 4.05 -3.85 10.69
N ASP A 94 5.06 -3.08 11.11
CA ASP A 94 6.39 -3.22 10.54
C ASP A 94 6.95 -4.63 10.83
N PRO A 95 7.54 -5.30 9.82
CA PRO A 95 8.13 -6.62 10.02
C PRO A 95 9.31 -6.54 10.99
N VAL A 96 9.26 -7.36 12.05
CA VAL A 96 10.29 -7.38 13.11
C VAL A 96 11.44 -8.35 12.83
N THR A 97 11.29 -9.26 11.86
CA THR A 97 12.32 -10.25 11.50
C THR A 97 12.87 -10.00 10.09
N ASN A 98 14.12 -10.41 9.86
CA ASN A 98 14.79 -10.35 8.56
C ASN A 98 14.81 -11.73 7.88
N ASP A 99 13.63 -12.33 7.73
CA ASP A 99 13.47 -13.66 7.13
C ASP A 99 12.39 -13.70 6.03
N THR A 100 12.18 -14.89 5.46
CA THR A 100 11.23 -15.11 4.37
C THR A 100 9.77 -14.86 4.73
N SER A 101 9.41 -14.92 6.02
CA SER A 101 8.07 -14.60 6.49
C SER A 101 7.77 -13.11 6.33
N SER A 102 8.72 -12.23 6.66
CA SER A 102 8.63 -10.78 6.41
C SER A 102 8.49 -10.44 4.94
N ILE A 103 9.23 -11.14 4.05
CA ILE A 103 9.07 -10.98 2.60
C ILE A 103 7.64 -11.32 2.17
N SER A 104 7.10 -12.42 2.69
CA SER A 104 5.76 -12.90 2.33
C SER A 104 4.67 -11.97 2.87
N TYR A 105 4.84 -11.47 4.10
CA TYR A 105 3.97 -10.49 4.72
C TYR A 105 3.97 -9.17 3.92
N LEU A 106 5.13 -8.58 3.63
CA LEU A 106 5.23 -7.33 2.87
C LEU A 106 4.63 -7.45 1.48
N ARG A 107 4.77 -8.60 0.80
CA ARG A 107 4.11 -8.85 -0.49
C ARG A 107 2.58 -8.86 -0.37
N SER A 108 2.06 -9.46 0.70
CA SER A 108 0.62 -9.44 0.99
C SER A 108 0.13 -8.02 1.27
N GLN A 109 0.89 -7.23 2.04
CA GLN A 109 0.56 -5.84 2.31
C GLN A 109 0.61 -4.97 1.04
N LEU A 110 1.57 -5.22 0.16
CA LEU A 110 1.66 -4.55 -1.13
C LEU A 110 0.47 -4.89 -2.04
N ASP A 111 0.02 -6.14 -2.07
CA ASP A 111 -1.20 -6.54 -2.80
C ASP A 111 -2.46 -5.85 -2.24
N GLN A 112 -2.59 -5.79 -0.91
CA GLN A 112 -3.69 -5.08 -0.25
C GLN A 112 -3.68 -3.60 -0.58
N MET A 113 -2.52 -2.93 -0.46
CA MET A 113 -2.38 -1.52 -0.79
C MET A 113 -2.69 -1.23 -2.26
N ASN A 114 -2.29 -2.11 -3.19
CA ASN A 114 -2.66 -1.98 -4.61
C ASN A 114 -4.17 -2.05 -4.83
N LYS A 115 -4.88 -2.92 -4.11
CA LYS A 115 -6.35 -3.00 -4.18
C LYS A 115 -6.99 -1.72 -3.67
N ILE A 116 -6.54 -1.21 -2.52
CA ILE A 116 -7.01 0.06 -1.95
C ILE A 116 -6.77 1.20 -2.93
N SER A 117 -5.55 1.35 -3.45
CA SER A 117 -5.20 2.41 -4.40
C SER A 117 -6.00 2.33 -5.70
N SER A 118 -6.26 1.11 -6.20
CA SER A 118 -7.05 0.90 -7.42
C SER A 118 -8.52 1.25 -7.20
N HIS A 119 -9.10 0.82 -6.08
CA HIS A 119 -10.47 1.14 -5.71
C HIS A 119 -10.66 2.65 -5.54
N MET A 120 -9.74 3.29 -4.81
CA MET A 120 -9.70 4.74 -4.64
C MET A 120 -9.62 5.48 -5.99
N GLN A 121 -8.69 5.07 -6.86
CA GLN A 121 -8.50 5.68 -8.17
C GLN A 121 -9.77 5.58 -9.03
N HIS A 122 -10.40 4.40 -9.06
CA HIS A 122 -11.63 4.18 -9.80
C HIS A 122 -12.75 5.12 -9.34
N ASN A 123 -12.94 5.22 -8.02
CA ASN A 123 -14.01 6.05 -7.46
C ASN A 123 -13.74 7.55 -7.61
N ILE A 124 -12.48 7.98 -7.58
CA ILE A 124 -12.07 9.35 -7.92
C ILE A 124 -12.43 9.67 -9.38
N GLU A 125 -12.18 8.75 -10.31
CA GLU A 125 -12.54 8.94 -11.73
C GLU A 125 -14.06 9.02 -11.93
N LEU A 126 -14.83 8.19 -11.23
CA LEU A 126 -16.28 8.27 -11.23
C LEU A 126 -16.77 9.63 -10.71
N ALA A 127 -16.21 10.11 -9.59
CA ALA A 127 -16.55 11.41 -9.04
C ALA A 127 -16.19 12.56 -10.01
N LYS A 128 -15.01 12.52 -10.63
CA LYS A 128 -14.61 13.49 -11.66
C LYS A 128 -15.55 13.54 -12.86
N SER A 129 -16.21 12.43 -13.20
CA SER A 129 -17.15 12.39 -14.33
C SER A 129 -18.45 13.15 -14.07
N ILE A 130 -18.82 13.34 -12.80
CA ILE A 130 -20.06 14.03 -12.39
C ILE A 130 -19.81 15.41 -11.79
N LEU A 131 -18.61 15.65 -11.25
CA LEU A 131 -18.22 16.96 -10.75
C LEU A 131 -17.96 17.90 -11.94
N PRO A 132 -18.38 19.18 -11.85
CA PRO A 132 -17.98 20.19 -12.82
C PRO A 132 -16.45 20.24 -12.88
N LYS A 133 -15.88 20.29 -14.08
CA LYS A 133 -14.44 20.49 -14.22
C LYS A 133 -14.07 21.81 -13.52
N SER A 134 -13.21 21.74 -12.53
CA SER A 134 -12.54 22.91 -11.98
C SER A 134 -11.71 23.56 -13.09
N ASN A 135 -12.12 24.75 -13.53
CA ASN A 135 -11.31 25.62 -14.39
C ASN A 135 -10.08 26.14 -13.64
#